data_AF-A0A0L0FRC0-F1
#
_entry.id   AF-A0A0L0FRC0-F1
#
_cell.length_a   1.000
_cell.length_b   1.000
_cell.length_c   1.000
_cell.angle_alpha   90.00
_cell.angle_beta   90.00
_cell.angle_gamma   90.00
#
_symmetry.space_group_name_H-M   'P 1'
#
loop_
_entity.id
_entity.type
_entity.pdbx_description
1 polymer ?
#
loop_
_entity_poly.entity_id
_entity_poly.type
_entity_poly.pdbx_seq_one_letter_code
_entity_poly.pdbx_strand_id
1 'polypeptide(L)'
;MYSSAGSNIGSTPFEVASNRQRSSNLNFFDSDTRANTEVHSQMDFHDTSSDSPVGREQSDRQDNPQSNIQPMASQASDMSPYVIPENLLVYERLLIQDQNAKLSVFATRPAIYHWQTNLLSEIMAAFALIWFALMIEENGYLMPNEDGMTAFVNQTSPFMVGALVTGCVLGYVGPTGFAANAARDLAPRFFHFIAPIPNKGPSEWHYAWVPILGPYIGGTIAGLCFVGTRNLLTYPAWSSAIVSQQTMFGGLTDVF
;
A
#
# COMPACT_ATOMS: atom_id res chain seq x y z
N MET A 1 77.23 -12.23 32.11
CA MET A 1 77.85 -10.97 32.55
C MET A 1 76.72 -9.95 32.74
N TYR A 2 76.70 -9.29 33.91
CA TYR A 2 76.14 -7.96 34.25
C TYR A 2 75.50 -7.14 33.09
N SER A 3 74.45 -6.31 33.23
CA SER A 3 73.84 -5.61 34.36
C SER A 3 72.54 -4.92 33.89
N SER A 4 71.65 -4.67 34.84
CA SER A 4 70.45 -3.82 34.81
C SER A 4 70.70 -2.34 34.47
N ALA A 5 69.74 -1.72 33.76
CA ALA A 5 69.11 -0.39 33.97
C ALA A 5 68.19 -0.11 32.75
N GLY A 6 66.91 0.26 32.80
CA GLY A 6 66.10 0.96 33.79
C GLY A 6 65.57 2.25 33.14
N SER A 7 64.26 2.34 32.81
CA SER A 7 63.42 3.56 32.96
C SER A 7 62.06 3.46 32.25
N ASN A 8 61.02 3.49 33.10
CA ASN A 8 59.66 4.03 32.93
C ASN A 8 59.27 4.67 31.59
N ILE A 9 58.17 4.19 30.98
CA ILE A 9 57.01 5.03 30.60
C ILE A 9 55.73 4.20 30.79
N GLY A 10 54.75 4.80 31.47
CA GLY A 10 53.57 4.15 32.03
C GLY A 10 52.57 3.59 31.01
N SER A 11 51.91 2.53 31.47
CA SER A 11 50.66 1.99 30.96
C SER A 11 49.56 3.05 31.02
N THR A 12 49.08 3.51 29.88
CA THR A 12 47.78 4.16 29.79
C THR A 12 46.69 3.09 29.68
N PRO A 13 45.67 3.09 30.55
CA PRO A 13 44.48 2.30 30.35
C PRO A 13 43.64 2.98 29.26
N PHE A 14 43.29 2.25 28.19
CA PHE A 14 42.28 2.72 27.25
C PHE A 14 40.92 2.59 27.94
N GLU A 15 40.49 3.72 28.48
CA GLU A 15 39.27 3.91 29.24
C GLU A 15 38.04 3.70 28.36
N VAL A 16 37.04 3.08 28.99
CA VAL A 16 35.71 2.77 28.49
C VAL A 16 34.98 4.04 28.06
N ALA A 17 34.67 4.15 26.77
CA ALA A 17 33.73 5.13 26.25
C ALA A 17 32.70 4.48 25.33
N SER A 18 31.48 4.40 25.87
CA SER A 18 30.20 4.48 25.17
C SER A 18 29.92 3.49 24.04
N ASN A 19 29.23 2.39 24.38
CA ASN A 19 28.32 1.72 23.45
C ASN A 19 26.92 1.67 24.08
N ARG A 20 26.32 2.85 24.27
CA ARG A 20 24.97 3.06 24.82
C ARG A 20 24.04 3.63 23.73
N GLN A 21 24.04 2.98 22.56
CA GLN A 21 23.24 3.38 21.38
C GLN A 21 22.51 2.19 20.73
N ARG A 22 22.33 1.07 21.46
CA ARG A 22 21.75 -0.16 20.89
C ARG A 22 20.58 -0.76 21.67
N SER A 23 19.73 0.08 22.28
CA SER A 23 18.51 -0.40 22.97
C SER A 23 17.25 0.45 22.78
N SER A 24 17.22 1.43 21.85
CA SER A 24 16.03 2.26 21.64
C SER A 24 14.94 1.61 20.78
N ASN A 25 15.23 0.52 20.08
CA ASN A 25 14.30 -0.06 19.10
C ASN A 25 13.55 -1.32 19.61
N LEU A 26 13.81 -1.77 20.85
CA LEU A 26 13.07 -2.89 21.45
C LEU A 26 11.92 -2.45 22.38
N ASN A 27 11.80 -1.17 22.70
CA ASN A 27 10.78 -0.67 23.63
C ASN A 27 9.51 -0.16 22.93
N PHE A 28 9.48 -0.10 21.60
CA PHE A 28 8.34 0.42 20.84
C PHE A 28 7.12 -0.51 20.87
N PHE A 29 7.32 -1.82 20.95
CA PHE A 29 6.22 -2.79 21.05
C PHE A 29 5.67 -2.97 22.48
N ASP A 30 6.48 -2.68 23.50
CA ASP A 30 6.07 -2.82 24.91
C ASP A 30 5.25 -1.60 25.39
N SER A 31 5.48 -0.41 24.83
CA SER A 31 4.72 0.81 25.16
C SER A 31 3.26 0.74 24.71
N ASP A 32 3.01 0.24 23.50
CA ASP A 32 1.65 0.17 22.93
C ASP A 32 0.79 -0.88 23.65
N THR A 33 1.42 -1.93 24.17
CA THR A 33 0.74 -2.99 24.93
C THR A 33 0.39 -2.52 26.35
N ARG A 34 1.26 -1.74 27.01
CA ARG A 34 0.98 -1.15 28.33
C ARG A 34 -0.09 -0.07 28.29
N ALA A 35 -0.04 0.81 27.29
CA ALA A 35 -1.05 1.87 27.12
C ALA A 35 -2.47 1.30 26.97
N ASN A 36 -2.63 0.19 26.25
CA ASN A 36 -3.94 -0.45 26.08
C ASN A 36 -4.46 -1.16 27.35
N THR A 37 -3.56 -1.56 28.25
CA THR A 37 -3.94 -2.24 29.50
C THR A 37 -4.36 -1.24 30.58
N GLU A 38 -3.74 -0.05 30.61
CA GLU A 38 -4.07 1.02 31.58
C GLU A 38 -5.37 1.75 31.27
N VAL A 39 -5.73 1.88 29.98
CA VAL A 39 -7.01 2.50 29.57
C VAL A 39 -8.20 1.60 29.92
N HIS A 40 -8.01 0.28 29.97
CA HIS A 40 -9.08 -0.67 30.29
C HIS A 40 -9.35 -0.81 31.80
N SER A 41 -8.39 -0.45 32.67
CA SER A 41 -8.52 -0.59 34.12
C SER A 41 -9.09 0.63 34.85
N GLN A 42 -9.31 1.76 34.15
CA GLN A 42 -9.85 2.99 34.74
C GLN A 42 -11.35 3.23 34.50
N MET A 43 -12.09 2.23 34.00
CA MET A 43 -13.52 2.33 33.71
C MET A 43 -14.42 1.54 34.69
N ASP A 44 -14.06 1.48 35.97
CA ASP A 44 -15.00 1.03 37.02
C ASP A 44 -15.81 2.24 37.54
N PHE A 45 -17.06 2.31 37.08
CA PHE A 45 -18.06 3.33 37.38
C PHE A 45 -18.53 3.24 38.85
N HIS A 46 -18.40 4.35 39.59
CA HIS A 46 -18.97 4.55 40.91
C HIS A 46 -20.40 5.14 40.78
N ASP A 47 -21.43 4.35 41.05
CA ASP A 47 -22.81 4.83 41.20
C ASP A 47 -22.93 5.67 42.49
N THR A 48 -23.34 6.93 42.36
CA THR A 48 -23.81 7.75 43.48
C THR A 48 -25.21 8.28 43.19
N SER A 49 -26.18 7.62 43.81
CA SER A 49 -27.53 8.11 44.04
C SER A 49 -27.51 9.41 44.85
N SER A 50 -28.22 10.45 44.40
CA SER A 50 -28.62 11.55 45.29
C SER A 50 -29.99 12.12 44.90
N ASP A 51 -30.95 11.88 45.79
CA ASP A 51 -32.23 12.56 45.88
C ASP A 51 -32.06 14.07 46.09
N SER A 52 -33.01 14.87 45.63
CA SER A 52 -33.17 16.27 46.07
C SER A 52 -34.67 16.60 46.19
N PRO A 53 -35.16 17.07 47.36
CA PRO A 53 -36.55 17.43 47.55
C PRO A 53 -36.81 18.94 47.44
N VAL A 54 -38.03 19.27 47.01
CA VAL A 54 -38.88 20.44 47.39
C VAL A 54 -38.49 21.86 46.90
N GLY A 55 -39.49 22.53 46.30
CA GLY A 55 -39.59 23.99 46.22
C GLY A 55 -40.46 24.50 45.06
N ARG A 56 -41.80 24.55 45.24
CA ARG A 56 -42.73 25.26 44.33
C ARG A 56 -43.23 26.52 45.02
N GLU A 57 -42.73 27.67 44.61
CA GLU A 57 -43.27 29.04 44.80
C GLU A 57 -42.56 29.90 43.74
N GLN A 58 -43.10 30.90 43.06
CA GLN A 58 -44.42 31.47 42.89
C GLN A 58 -44.29 32.41 41.67
N SER A 59 -45.37 32.55 40.90
CA SER A 59 -45.51 33.55 39.85
C SER A 59 -45.40 34.97 40.42
N ASP A 60 -44.84 35.87 39.61
CA ASP A 60 -45.17 37.31 39.50
C ASP A 60 -43.93 38.21 39.51
N ARG A 61 -43.39 38.45 38.30
CA ARG A 61 -42.80 39.75 37.97
C ARG A 61 -42.86 40.00 36.47
N GLN A 62 -43.86 40.77 36.06
CA GLN A 62 -43.85 41.47 34.78
C GLN A 62 -42.91 42.67 34.92
N ASP A 63 -41.74 42.59 34.29
CA ASP A 63 -40.92 43.75 33.94
C ASP A 63 -40.52 43.58 32.46
N ASN A 64 -41.16 44.33 31.57
CA ASN A 64 -40.67 44.56 30.21
C ASN A 64 -39.90 45.88 30.25
N PRO A 65 -38.64 45.93 29.79
CA PRO A 65 -38.46 46.52 28.46
C PRO A 65 -37.30 45.90 27.68
N GLN A 66 -37.34 46.09 26.37
CA GLN A 66 -36.18 45.97 25.47
C GLN A 66 -34.91 46.55 26.13
N SER A 67 -33.98 45.70 26.55
CA SER A 67 -32.59 46.09 26.72
C SER A 67 -31.72 44.85 26.69
N ASN A 68 -30.66 44.91 25.89
CA ASN A 68 -29.60 43.92 25.76
C ASN A 68 -29.82 42.76 24.77
N ILE A 69 -30.16 43.11 23.51
CA ILE A 69 -29.52 42.39 22.39
C ILE A 69 -28.08 42.92 22.33
N GLN A 70 -27.19 42.31 23.11
CA GLN A 70 -25.75 42.50 22.88
C GLN A 70 -25.44 42.00 21.47
N PRO A 71 -24.72 42.75 20.63
CA PRO A 71 -24.24 42.18 19.39
C PRO A 71 -23.32 41.01 19.75
N MET A 72 -23.66 39.79 19.32
CA MET A 72 -22.81 38.58 19.47
C MET A 72 -21.37 38.78 18.93
N ALA A 73 -21.13 39.88 18.21
CA ALA A 73 -19.82 40.33 17.77
C ALA A 73 -18.82 40.62 18.91
N SER A 74 -19.26 40.96 20.14
CA SER A 74 -18.31 41.24 21.24
C SER A 74 -17.83 39.99 22.00
N GLN A 75 -18.35 38.81 21.67
CA GLN A 75 -17.91 37.52 22.23
C GLN A 75 -16.99 36.74 21.26
N ALA A 76 -16.75 37.26 20.06
CA ALA A 76 -15.82 36.66 19.09
C ALA A 76 -14.36 37.05 19.36
N SER A 77 -14.10 38.12 20.14
CA SER A 77 -12.75 38.62 20.42
C SER A 77 -11.99 37.86 21.51
N ASP A 78 -12.66 36.94 22.23
CA ASP A 78 -12.09 36.13 23.31
C ASP A 78 -12.02 34.63 22.96
N MET A 79 -12.20 34.28 21.69
CA MET A 79 -11.98 32.91 21.20
C MET A 79 -10.47 32.63 21.13
N SER A 80 -9.87 32.42 22.30
CA SER A 80 -8.58 31.76 22.44
C SER A 80 -8.59 30.52 21.53
N PRO A 81 -7.56 30.31 20.68
CA PRO A 81 -7.53 29.16 19.79
C PRO A 81 -7.76 27.91 20.63
N TYR A 82 -8.82 27.16 20.34
CA TYR A 82 -9.10 25.90 21.02
C TYR A 82 -7.92 24.95 20.77
N VAL A 83 -7.01 24.88 21.74
CA VAL A 83 -5.87 23.96 21.71
C VAL A 83 -6.43 22.58 22.00
N ILE A 84 -6.53 21.76 20.96
CA ILE A 84 -6.93 20.36 21.09
C ILE A 84 -5.93 19.69 22.03
N PRO A 85 -6.36 19.06 23.13
CA PRO A 85 -5.45 18.42 24.06
C PRO A 85 -4.74 17.26 23.34
N GLU A 86 -3.46 17.07 23.66
CA GLU A 86 -2.55 16.17 22.92
C GLU A 86 -3.08 14.73 22.82
N ASN A 87 -3.75 14.26 23.87
CA ASN A 87 -4.39 12.94 23.92
C ASN A 87 -5.48 12.76 22.86
N LEU A 88 -6.25 13.80 22.53
CA LEU A 88 -7.31 13.72 21.52
C LEU A 88 -6.72 13.66 20.10
N LEU A 89 -5.62 14.37 19.85
CA LEU A 89 -4.88 14.30 18.58
C LEU A 89 -4.28 12.91 18.34
N VAL A 90 -3.78 12.27 19.40
CA VAL A 90 -3.30 10.87 19.31
C VAL A 90 -4.46 9.95 18.96
N TYR A 91 -5.61 10.10 19.63
CA TYR A 91 -6.81 9.31 19.37
C TYR A 91 -7.31 9.45 17.93
N GLU A 92 -7.34 10.67 17.40
CA GLU A 92 -7.75 10.95 16.02
C GLU A 92 -6.83 10.27 15.00
N ARG A 93 -5.50 10.32 15.21
CA ARG A 93 -4.53 9.64 14.35
C ARG A 93 -4.71 8.12 14.35
N LEU A 94 -4.94 7.52 15.53
CA LEU A 94 -5.17 6.08 15.65
C LEU A 94 -6.47 5.65 14.95
N LEU A 95 -7.53 6.46 15.05
CA LEU A 95 -8.79 6.22 14.36
C LEU A 95 -8.62 6.25 12.84
N ILE A 96 -7.90 7.24 12.30
CA ILE A 96 -7.60 7.34 10.87
C ILE A 96 -6.77 6.15 10.40
N GLN A 97 -5.77 5.74 11.19
CA GLN A 97 -4.94 4.58 10.87
C GLN A 97 -5.77 3.28 10.81
N ASP A 98 -6.69 3.08 11.74
CA ASP A 98 -7.62 1.95 11.76
C ASP A 98 -8.57 1.95 10.54
N GLN A 99 -9.14 3.11 10.20
CA GLN A 99 -9.96 3.28 8.99
C GLN A 99 -9.17 2.96 7.71
N ASN A 100 -7.94 3.44 7.61
CA ASN A 100 -7.07 3.20 6.46
C ASN A 100 -6.68 1.71 6.35
N ALA A 101 -6.40 1.06 7.49
CA ALA A 101 -6.10 -0.37 7.53
C ALA A 101 -7.29 -1.20 7.07
N LYS A 102 -8.51 -0.89 7.53
CA LYS A 102 -9.75 -1.56 7.09
C LYS A 102 -9.94 -1.46 5.58
N LEU A 103 -9.76 -0.27 4.98
CA LEU A 103 -9.85 -0.12 3.53
C LEU A 103 -8.78 -0.94 2.80
N SER A 104 -7.55 -0.98 3.32
CA SER A 104 -6.38 -1.63 2.68
C SER A 104 -6.52 -3.16 2.55
N VAL A 105 -7.38 -3.78 3.36
CA VAL A 105 -7.71 -5.22 3.23
C VAL A 105 -8.50 -5.49 1.95
N PHE A 106 -9.34 -4.53 1.54
CA PHE A 106 -10.18 -4.68 0.36
C PHE A 106 -9.51 -4.10 -0.88
N ALA A 107 -9.09 -2.84 -0.81
CA ALA A 107 -8.65 -2.08 -1.97
C ALA A 107 -7.25 -1.53 -1.77
N THR A 108 -6.54 -1.26 -2.86
CA THR A 108 -5.22 -0.65 -2.75
C THR A 108 -5.33 0.83 -2.41
N ARG A 109 -4.34 1.29 -1.64
CA ARG A 109 -4.18 2.68 -1.25
C ARG A 109 -2.75 3.12 -1.57
N PRO A 110 -2.57 4.38 -1.99
CA PRO A 110 -1.26 4.92 -2.19
C PRO A 110 -0.60 5.22 -0.83
N ALA A 111 0.71 5.04 -0.75
CA ALA A 111 1.48 5.49 0.40
C ALA A 111 1.49 7.03 0.49
N ILE A 112 1.56 7.70 -0.67
CA ILE A 112 1.49 9.16 -0.82
C ILE A 112 0.54 9.48 -1.97
N TYR A 113 -0.41 10.41 -1.75
CA TYR A 113 -1.36 10.83 -2.78
C TYR A 113 -0.69 11.69 -3.85
N HIS A 114 -0.14 11.03 -4.86
CA HIS A 114 0.41 11.69 -6.04
C HIS A 114 0.03 10.90 -7.29
N TRP A 115 -1.03 11.35 -7.96
CA TRP A 115 -1.72 10.55 -8.99
C TRP A 115 -0.82 10.24 -10.20
N GLN A 116 0.11 11.11 -10.57
CA GLN A 116 0.99 10.92 -11.72
C GLN A 116 1.95 9.74 -11.52
N THR A 117 2.65 9.73 -10.39
CA THR A 117 3.63 8.69 -10.07
C THR A 117 2.94 7.37 -9.78
N ASN A 118 1.78 7.44 -9.14
CA ASN A 118 1.00 6.25 -8.79
C ASN A 118 0.38 5.60 -10.03
N LEU A 119 -0.08 6.40 -10.99
CA LEU A 119 -0.55 5.89 -12.27
C LEU A 119 0.60 5.25 -13.05
N LEU A 120 1.77 5.90 -13.10
CA LEU A 120 2.94 5.34 -13.77
C LEU A 120 3.39 4.01 -13.14
N SER A 121 3.41 3.90 -11.81
CA SER A 121 3.76 2.64 -11.14
C SER A 121 2.76 1.53 -11.45
N GLU A 122 1.45 1.82 -11.50
CA GLU A 122 0.43 0.83 -11.86
C GLU A 122 0.54 0.40 -13.32
N ILE A 123 0.87 1.31 -14.24
CA ILE A 123 1.16 0.98 -15.65
C ILE A 123 2.35 0.04 -15.74
N MET A 124 3.47 0.36 -15.07
CA MET A 124 4.69 -0.45 -15.10
C MET A 124 4.47 -1.83 -14.47
N ALA A 125 3.76 -1.88 -13.34
CA ALA A 125 3.43 -3.12 -12.63
C ALA A 125 2.56 -4.05 -13.50
N ALA A 126 1.48 -3.52 -14.08
CA ALA A 126 0.59 -4.28 -14.95
C ALA A 126 1.28 -4.69 -16.26
N PHE A 127 2.09 -3.79 -16.84
CA PHE A 127 2.88 -4.11 -18.03
C PHE A 127 3.80 -5.30 -17.78
N ALA A 128 4.60 -5.25 -16.71
CA ALA A 128 5.52 -6.33 -16.37
C ALA A 128 4.77 -7.64 -16.13
N LEU A 129 3.71 -7.61 -15.33
CA LEU A 129 2.91 -8.81 -15.03
C LEU A 129 2.37 -9.46 -16.32
N ILE A 130 1.72 -8.70 -17.18
CA ILE A 130 1.08 -9.23 -18.39
C ILE A 130 2.12 -9.66 -19.43
N TRP A 131 3.16 -8.84 -19.67
CA TRP A 131 4.15 -9.16 -20.71
C TRP A 131 4.95 -10.42 -20.38
N PHE A 132 5.41 -10.56 -19.12
CA PHE A 132 6.13 -11.78 -18.71
C PHE A 132 5.21 -13.00 -18.61
N ALA A 133 3.96 -12.84 -18.18
CA ALA A 133 3.00 -13.95 -18.16
C ALA A 133 2.77 -14.52 -19.56
N LEU A 134 2.53 -13.65 -20.56
CA LEU A 134 2.35 -14.07 -21.96
C LEU A 134 3.61 -14.75 -22.51
N MET A 135 4.81 -14.29 -22.14
CA MET A 135 6.07 -14.92 -22.54
C MET A 135 6.25 -16.32 -21.94
N ILE A 136 5.86 -16.52 -20.68
CA ILE A 136 5.88 -17.86 -20.04
C ILE A 136 4.96 -18.82 -20.80
N GLU A 137 3.75 -18.37 -21.16
CA GLU A 137 2.78 -19.20 -21.88
C GLU A 137 3.23 -19.53 -23.32
N GLU A 138 3.78 -18.57 -24.07
CA GLU A 138 4.25 -18.81 -25.44
C GLU A 138 5.41 -19.83 -25.48
N ASN A 139 6.33 -19.79 -24.50
CA ASN A 139 7.43 -20.75 -24.42
C ASN A 139 6.94 -22.20 -24.24
N GLY A 140 5.81 -22.41 -23.56
CA GLY A 140 5.19 -23.73 -23.44
C GLY A 140 4.62 -24.25 -24.76
N TYR A 141 4.13 -23.35 -25.63
CA TYR A 141 3.57 -23.71 -26.93
C TYR A 141 4.63 -24.07 -27.99
N LEU A 142 5.80 -23.42 -27.94
CA LEU A 142 6.87 -23.61 -28.94
C LEU A 142 7.69 -24.90 -28.76
N MET A 143 7.48 -25.65 -27.67
CA MET A 143 8.19 -26.90 -27.41
C MET A 143 7.55 -28.10 -28.13
N PRO A 144 8.30 -28.90 -28.93
CA PRO A 144 7.77 -30.07 -29.63
C PRO A 144 7.14 -31.10 -28.67
N ASN A 145 5.99 -31.67 -29.04
CA ASN A 145 5.17 -32.57 -28.21
C ASN A 145 5.66 -34.03 -28.20
N GLU A 146 6.96 -34.25 -28.16
CA GLU A 146 7.55 -35.60 -28.34
C GLU A 146 8.38 -36.08 -27.15
N ASP A 147 8.80 -35.17 -26.27
CA ASP A 147 9.52 -35.51 -25.04
C ASP A 147 8.68 -35.09 -23.83
N GLY A 148 8.60 -35.94 -22.79
CA GLY A 148 7.84 -35.65 -21.55
C GLY A 148 8.20 -34.32 -20.85
N MET A 149 9.26 -33.64 -21.30
CA MET A 149 9.62 -32.26 -20.98
C MET A 149 8.50 -31.25 -21.31
N THR A 150 7.82 -31.39 -22.44
CA THR A 150 6.75 -30.44 -22.84
C THR A 150 5.55 -30.54 -21.90
N ALA A 151 5.20 -31.77 -21.49
CA ALA A 151 4.19 -31.99 -20.47
C ALA A 151 4.61 -31.41 -19.10
N PHE A 152 5.89 -31.49 -18.74
CA PHE A 152 6.41 -30.91 -17.50
C PHE A 152 6.37 -29.37 -17.50
N VAL A 153 6.76 -28.73 -18.60
CA VAL A 153 6.72 -27.25 -18.72
C VAL A 153 5.29 -26.73 -18.67
N ASN A 154 4.36 -27.37 -19.39
CA ASN A 154 2.96 -26.96 -19.39
C ASN A 154 2.30 -27.12 -18.01
N GLN A 155 2.68 -28.15 -17.25
CA GLN A 155 2.21 -28.35 -15.88
C GLN A 155 2.85 -27.39 -14.87
N THR A 156 4.06 -26.91 -15.13
CA THR A 156 4.76 -25.96 -14.23
C THR A 156 4.50 -24.49 -14.56
N SER A 157 3.89 -24.18 -15.71
CA SER A 157 3.53 -22.80 -16.10
C SER A 157 2.74 -22.03 -15.01
N PRO A 158 1.68 -22.57 -14.36
CA PRO A 158 0.99 -21.87 -13.28
C PRO A 158 1.89 -21.53 -12.08
N PHE A 159 2.85 -22.40 -11.77
CA PHE A 159 3.83 -22.16 -10.72
C PHE A 159 4.79 -21.01 -11.11
N MET A 160 5.23 -20.98 -12.37
CA MET A 160 6.08 -19.90 -12.89
C MET A 160 5.35 -18.56 -12.87
N VAL A 161 4.06 -18.53 -13.24
CA VAL A 161 3.23 -17.33 -13.13
C VAL A 161 3.04 -16.91 -11.67
N GLY A 162 2.86 -17.86 -10.74
CA GLY A 162 2.80 -17.56 -9.30
C GLY A 162 4.11 -16.95 -8.76
N ALA A 163 5.26 -17.47 -9.21
CA ALA A 163 6.56 -16.91 -8.89
C ALA A 163 6.75 -15.51 -9.48
N LEU A 164 6.29 -15.28 -10.72
CA LEU A 164 6.26 -13.96 -11.35
C LEU A 164 5.42 -12.96 -10.53
N VAL A 165 4.20 -13.32 -10.16
CA VAL A 165 3.34 -12.48 -9.31
C VAL A 165 4.05 -12.14 -8.00
N THR A 166 4.69 -13.12 -7.37
CA THR A 166 5.46 -12.90 -6.12
C THR A 166 6.59 -11.90 -6.33
N GLY A 167 7.37 -12.04 -7.41
CA GLY A 167 8.43 -11.10 -7.75
C GLY A 167 7.90 -9.69 -8.04
N CYS A 168 6.78 -9.58 -8.75
CA CYS A 168 6.12 -8.31 -9.02
C CYS A 168 5.63 -7.63 -7.73
N VAL A 169 5.01 -8.37 -6.81
CA VAL A 169 4.58 -7.82 -5.51
C VAL A 169 5.79 -7.29 -4.75
N LEU A 170 6.86 -8.08 -4.60
CA LEU A 170 8.06 -7.64 -3.87
C LEU A 170 8.72 -6.42 -4.53
N GLY A 171 8.68 -6.31 -5.86
CA GLY A 171 9.27 -5.19 -6.61
C GLY A 171 8.41 -3.93 -6.68
N TYR A 172 7.09 -4.05 -6.70
CA TYR A 172 6.16 -2.95 -7.03
C TYR A 172 5.14 -2.61 -5.93
N VAL A 173 5.14 -3.28 -4.77
CA VAL A 173 4.18 -3.01 -3.68
C VAL A 173 4.32 -1.61 -3.06
N GLY A 174 5.49 -0.98 -3.12
CA GLY A 174 5.82 0.24 -2.37
C GLY A 174 4.83 1.41 -2.53
N PRO A 175 4.72 2.04 -3.71
CA PRO A 175 3.98 3.29 -3.87
C PRO A 175 2.46 3.15 -3.82
N THR A 176 1.92 2.03 -4.33
CA THR A 176 0.46 1.86 -4.56
C THR A 176 -0.12 0.56 -4.03
N GLY A 177 0.67 -0.31 -3.39
CA GLY A 177 0.20 -1.59 -2.87
C GLY A 177 -0.01 -2.69 -3.92
N PHE A 178 0.49 -2.48 -5.15
CA PHE A 178 0.36 -3.38 -6.30
C PHE A 178 -1.11 -3.75 -6.61
N ALA A 179 -1.83 -2.84 -7.26
CA ALA A 179 -3.16 -3.17 -7.75
C ALA A 179 -3.06 -4.08 -8.98
N ALA A 180 -2.36 -3.63 -10.03
CA ALA A 180 -2.05 -4.30 -11.31
C ALA A 180 -3.25 -4.93 -12.06
N ASN A 181 -4.45 -4.89 -11.48
CA ASN A 181 -5.66 -5.53 -11.94
C ASN A 181 -6.86 -4.73 -11.43
N ALA A 182 -7.65 -4.19 -12.36
CA ALA A 182 -8.81 -3.38 -12.05
C ALA A 182 -9.87 -4.13 -11.23
N ALA A 183 -10.08 -5.43 -11.46
CA ALA A 183 -11.04 -6.24 -10.71
C ALA A 183 -10.57 -6.52 -9.27
N ARG A 184 -9.26 -6.67 -9.06
CA ARG A 184 -8.64 -6.85 -7.73
C ARG A 184 -8.82 -5.63 -6.83
N ASP A 185 -9.03 -4.45 -7.40
CA ASP A 185 -9.30 -3.22 -6.65
C ASP A 185 -10.79 -2.87 -6.59
N LEU A 186 -11.45 -2.77 -7.76
CA LEU A 186 -12.78 -2.19 -7.87
C LEU A 186 -13.86 -3.03 -7.18
N ALA A 187 -13.85 -4.36 -7.33
CA ALA A 187 -14.88 -5.21 -6.76
C ALA A 187 -14.81 -5.25 -5.22
N PRO A 188 -13.64 -5.48 -4.59
CA PRO A 188 -13.50 -5.35 -3.15
C PRO A 188 -13.77 -3.93 -2.63
N ARG A 189 -13.38 -2.88 -3.36
CA ARG A 189 -13.68 -1.48 -2.99
C ARG A 189 -15.18 -1.22 -2.98
N PHE A 190 -15.90 -1.73 -3.97
CA PHE A 190 -17.36 -1.65 -4.01
C PHE A 190 -17.99 -2.41 -2.83
N PHE A 191 -17.47 -3.59 -2.49
CA PHE A 191 -17.90 -4.31 -1.30
C PHE A 191 -17.64 -3.50 -0.02
N HIS A 192 -16.44 -2.92 0.13
CA HIS A 192 -16.11 -2.04 1.25
C HIS A 192 -17.07 -0.85 1.34
N PHE A 193 -17.54 -0.31 0.21
CA PHE A 193 -18.52 0.78 0.19
C PHE A 193 -19.88 0.36 0.75
N ILE A 194 -20.41 -0.79 0.35
CA ILE A 194 -21.75 -1.25 0.76
C ILE A 194 -21.77 -1.95 2.13
N ALA A 195 -20.66 -2.57 2.54
CA ALA A 195 -20.63 -3.42 3.73
C ALA A 195 -20.82 -2.60 5.02
N PRO A 196 -21.70 -2.99 5.96
CA PRO A 196 -21.89 -2.29 7.22
C PRO A 196 -20.75 -2.60 8.20
N ILE A 197 -19.57 -2.04 7.97
CA ILE A 197 -18.39 -2.21 8.82
C ILE A 197 -18.30 -1.02 9.80
N PRO A 198 -18.28 -1.26 11.12
CA PRO A 198 -18.15 -0.19 12.12
C PRO A 198 -16.85 0.60 11.95
N ASN A 199 -16.94 1.93 11.98
CA ASN A 199 -15.79 2.84 11.93
C ASN A 199 -14.83 2.57 10.74
N LYS A 200 -15.37 2.28 9.54
CA LYS A 200 -14.58 1.91 8.34
C LYS A 200 -14.02 3.09 7.53
N GLY A 201 -14.53 4.31 7.75
CA GLY A 201 -14.16 5.48 6.95
C GLY A 201 -14.65 5.42 5.49
N PRO A 202 -14.22 6.36 4.63
CA PRO A 202 -14.61 6.42 3.22
C PRO A 202 -13.88 5.36 2.36
N SER A 203 -14.45 5.03 1.19
CA SER A 203 -13.85 4.04 0.24
C SER A 203 -12.90 4.65 -0.81
N GLU A 204 -12.55 5.93 -0.65
CA GLU A 204 -11.58 6.66 -1.48
C GLU A 204 -11.82 6.61 -3.01
N TRP A 205 -13.07 6.85 -3.41
CA TRP A 205 -13.46 6.90 -4.82
C TRP A 205 -12.68 7.93 -5.65
N HIS A 206 -12.19 9.00 -5.02
CA HIS A 206 -11.35 10.01 -5.68
C HIS A 206 -10.02 9.44 -6.21
N TYR A 207 -9.54 8.31 -5.68
CA TYR A 207 -8.31 7.64 -6.12
C TYR A 207 -8.59 6.36 -6.93
N ALA A 208 -9.79 5.78 -6.82
CA ALA A 208 -10.15 4.48 -7.41
C ALA A 208 -9.94 4.37 -8.93
N TRP A 209 -9.92 5.48 -9.66
CA TRP A 209 -9.67 5.47 -11.11
C TRP A 209 -8.22 5.11 -11.47
N VAL A 210 -7.25 5.36 -10.59
CA VAL A 210 -5.82 5.05 -10.82
C VAL A 210 -5.58 3.55 -10.95
N PRO A 211 -5.98 2.69 -9.99
CA PRO A 211 -5.84 1.23 -10.08
C PRO A 211 -6.77 0.58 -11.11
N ILE A 212 -7.63 1.35 -11.79
CA ILE A 212 -8.43 0.88 -12.93
C ILE A 212 -7.71 1.22 -14.23
N LEU A 213 -7.42 2.51 -14.44
CA LEU A 213 -6.86 3.00 -15.68
C LEU A 213 -5.41 2.55 -15.88
N GLY A 214 -4.61 2.51 -14.81
CA GLY A 214 -3.21 2.07 -14.87
C GLY A 214 -3.08 0.64 -15.43
N PRO A 215 -3.78 -0.35 -14.87
CA PRO A 215 -3.78 -1.72 -15.40
C PRO A 215 -4.28 -1.85 -16.84
N TYR A 216 -5.32 -1.11 -17.24
CA TYR A 216 -5.79 -1.15 -18.63
C TYR A 216 -4.73 -0.64 -19.61
N ILE A 217 -4.07 0.47 -19.27
CA ILE A 217 -3.01 1.03 -20.12
C ILE A 217 -1.81 0.07 -20.15
N GLY A 218 -1.32 -0.37 -18.99
CA GLY A 218 -0.17 -1.27 -18.88
C GLY A 218 -0.38 -2.60 -19.59
N GLY A 219 -1.55 -3.23 -19.41
CA GLY A 219 -1.91 -4.48 -20.08
C GLY A 219 -2.05 -4.33 -21.60
N THR A 220 -2.59 -3.20 -22.07
CA THR A 220 -2.68 -2.93 -23.52
C THR A 220 -1.30 -2.78 -24.14
N ILE A 221 -0.40 -2.01 -23.50
CA ILE A 221 0.98 -1.84 -23.96
C ILE A 221 1.71 -3.20 -23.96
N ALA A 222 1.54 -4.00 -22.92
CA ALA A 222 2.13 -5.33 -22.81
C ALA A 222 1.67 -6.26 -23.95
N GLY A 223 0.38 -6.29 -24.26
CA GLY A 223 -0.17 -7.10 -25.36
C GLY A 223 0.40 -6.68 -26.72
N LEU A 224 0.50 -5.37 -26.98
CA LEU A 224 1.11 -4.84 -28.21
C LEU A 224 2.60 -5.21 -28.30
N CYS A 225 3.34 -5.04 -27.21
CA CYS A 225 4.75 -5.42 -27.14
C CYS A 225 4.93 -6.92 -27.35
N PHE A 226 4.09 -7.76 -26.74
CA PHE A 226 4.11 -9.21 -26.89
C PHE A 226 3.96 -9.62 -28.36
N VAL A 227 2.93 -9.10 -29.05
CA VAL A 227 2.72 -9.36 -30.48
C VAL A 227 3.93 -8.93 -31.31
N GLY A 228 4.48 -7.75 -31.04
CA GLY A 228 5.69 -7.26 -31.72
C GLY A 228 6.90 -8.18 -31.51
N THR A 229 7.17 -8.58 -30.27
CA THR A 229 8.28 -9.47 -29.93
C THR A 229 8.10 -10.88 -30.48
N ARG A 230 6.88 -11.41 -30.45
CA ARG A 230 6.55 -12.71 -31.01
C ARG A 230 6.80 -12.72 -32.52
N ASN A 231 6.31 -11.71 -33.24
CA ASN A 231 6.53 -11.60 -34.68
C ASN A 231 8.02 -11.51 -35.03
N LEU A 232 8.81 -10.78 -34.22
CA LEU A 232 10.26 -10.67 -34.41
C LEU A 232 10.99 -12.00 -34.16
N LEU A 233 10.56 -12.78 -33.16
CA LEU A 233 11.21 -14.04 -32.77
C LEU A 233 10.79 -15.22 -33.67
N THR A 234 9.53 -15.29 -34.09
CA THR A 234 8.99 -16.38 -34.92
C THR A 234 9.26 -16.17 -36.42
N TYR A 235 9.16 -14.92 -36.91
CA TYR A 235 9.47 -14.56 -38.29
C TYR A 235 10.51 -13.45 -38.30
N PRO A 236 11.79 -13.78 -38.05
CA PRO A 236 12.81 -12.77 -38.16
C PRO A 236 12.80 -12.24 -39.59
N ALA A 237 12.98 -10.93 -39.80
CA ALA A 237 12.76 -10.28 -41.11
C ALA A 237 13.51 -10.96 -42.28
N TRP A 238 14.59 -11.69 -42.00
CA TRP A 238 15.35 -12.50 -42.95
C TRP A 238 14.65 -13.80 -43.41
N SER A 239 13.71 -14.36 -42.62
CA SER A 239 12.94 -15.57 -42.97
C SER A 239 12.01 -15.35 -44.17
N SER A 240 11.41 -14.16 -44.28
CA SER A 240 10.58 -13.78 -45.43
C SER A 240 11.38 -13.69 -46.74
N ALA A 241 12.66 -13.31 -46.66
CA ALA A 241 13.56 -13.32 -47.81
C ALA A 241 13.91 -14.75 -48.27
N ILE A 242 14.12 -15.69 -47.33
CA ILE A 242 14.41 -17.09 -47.65
C ILE A 242 13.19 -17.80 -48.23
N VAL A 243 12.00 -17.59 -47.65
CA VAL A 243 10.74 -18.16 -48.18
C VAL A 243 10.44 -17.60 -49.57
N SER A 244 10.65 -16.30 -49.80
CA SER A 244 10.48 -15.72 -51.14
C SER A 244 11.44 -16.30 -52.18
N GLN A 245 12.69 -16.61 -51.79
CA GLN A 245 13.69 -17.24 -52.67
C GLN A 245 13.34 -18.70 -52.95
N GLN A 246 12.92 -19.48 -51.95
CA GLN A 246 12.51 -20.88 -52.14
C GLN A 246 11.24 -21.02 -52.98
N THR A 247 10.26 -20.11 -52.86
CA THR A 247 9.09 -20.09 -53.75
C THR A 247 9.48 -19.68 -55.18
N MET A 248 10.47 -18.80 -55.35
CA MET A 248 11.00 -18.40 -56.67
C MET A 248 11.79 -19.53 -57.35
N PHE A 249 12.58 -20.31 -56.59
CA PHE A 249 13.36 -21.44 -57.11
C PHE A 249 12.58 -22.75 -57.22
N GLY A 250 11.57 -22.96 -56.37
CA GLY A 250 10.67 -24.12 -56.45
C GLY A 250 9.73 -24.08 -57.65
N GLY A 251 9.35 -22.88 -58.11
CA GLY A 251 8.56 -22.72 -59.34
C GLY A 251 9.32 -23.04 -60.64
N LEU A 252 10.65 -23.22 -60.59
CA LEU A 252 11.47 -23.57 -61.76
C LEU A 252 11.68 -25.09 -61.90
N THR A 253 11.47 -25.88 -60.84
CA THR A 253 11.61 -27.35 -60.90
C THR A 253 10.34 -28.07 -61.35
N ASP A 254 9.20 -27.39 -61.39
CA ASP A 254 7.91 -27.94 -61.83
C ASP A 254 7.62 -27.72 -63.33
N VAL A 255 8.61 -27.27 -64.11
CA VAL A 255 8.49 -26.95 -65.55
C VAL A 255 9.38 -27.84 -66.45
N PHE A 256 9.95 -28.92 -65.92
CA PHE A 256 10.69 -29.93 -66.70
C PHE A 256 10.20 -31.35 -66.43
#